data_AF-A0A316DEX4-F1
#
_entry.id   AF-A0A316DEX4-F1
#
_cell.length_a   1.000
_cell.length_b   1.000
_cell.length_c   1.000
_cell.angle_alpha   90.00
_cell.angle_beta   90.00
_cell.angle_gamma   90.00
#
_symmetry.space_group_name_H-M   'P 1'
#
loop_
_entity.id
_entity.type
_entity.pdbx_description
1 polymer ?
#
loop_
_entity_poly.entity_id
_entity_poly.type
_entity_poly.pdbx_seq_one_letter_code
_entity_poly.pdbx_strand_id
1 'polypeptide(L)'
;EIERFFRFIKQNLNFSHLISRDYNAIKNMAYVMLIAAMFIALYAKLNERNGFKINKLKFLYELEAELVKELIILCKGDPNLLNQYFHAGFGQ
;
A
#
# COMPACT_ATOMS: atom_id res chain seq x y z
N GLU A 1 1.06 -23.85 -8.73
CA GLU A 1 1.66 -22.72 -7.96
C GLU A 1 1.80 -21.45 -8.81
N ILE A 2 2.45 -21.52 -9.96
CA ILE A 2 2.62 -20.37 -10.87
C ILE A 2 1.29 -19.77 -11.36
N GLU A 3 0.26 -20.57 -11.59
CA GLU A 3 -1.07 -20.07 -11.97
C GLU A 3 -1.72 -19.23 -10.85
N ARG A 4 -1.58 -19.64 -9.58
CA ARG A 4 -2.09 -18.86 -8.44
C ARG A 4 -1.36 -17.53 -8.33
N PHE A 5 -0.06 -17.52 -8.61
CA PHE A 5 0.73 -16.29 -8.70
C PHE A 5 0.20 -15.37 -9.82
N PHE A 6 0.06 -15.85 -11.05
CA PHE A 6 -0.47 -15.03 -12.14
C PHE A 6 -1.91 -14.53 -11.88
N ARG A 7 -2.74 -15.36 -11.24
CA ARG A 7 -4.09 -14.96 -10.80
C ARG A 7 -4.03 -13.84 -9.77
N PHE A 8 -3.13 -13.94 -8.78
CA PHE A 8 -2.90 -12.89 -7.80
C PHE A 8 -2.50 -11.57 -8.46
N ILE A 9 -1.52 -11.61 -9.37
CA ILE A 9 -1.05 -10.43 -10.11
C ILE A 9 -2.20 -9.74 -10.84
N LYS A 10 -3.01 -10.50 -11.59
CA LYS A 10 -4.13 -9.94 -12.36
C LYS A 10 -5.22 -9.35 -11.47
N GLN A 11 -5.57 -10.03 -10.37
CA GLN A 11 -6.70 -9.64 -9.52
C GLN A 11 -6.38 -8.54 -8.51
N ASN A 12 -5.15 -8.50 -7.99
CA ASN A 12 -4.78 -7.66 -6.86
C ASN A 12 -3.87 -6.49 -7.24
N LEU A 13 -3.15 -6.57 -8.36
CA LEU A 13 -2.16 -5.56 -8.78
C LEU A 13 -2.60 -4.76 -10.02
N ASN A 14 -3.85 -4.88 -10.47
CA ASN A 14 -4.43 -4.09 -11.57
C ASN A 14 -3.59 -4.10 -12.88
N PHE A 15 -2.93 -5.22 -13.19
CA PHE A 15 -2.08 -5.39 -14.38
C PHE A 15 -2.82 -5.25 -15.73
N SER A 16 -4.13 -5.03 -15.72
CA SER A 16 -4.98 -4.90 -16.91
C SER A 16 -4.70 -3.63 -17.73
N HIS A 17 -4.10 -2.60 -17.13
CA HIS A 17 -3.77 -1.33 -17.80
C HIS A 17 -2.28 -1.02 -17.64
N LEU A 18 -1.47 -1.50 -18.59
CA LEU A 18 -0.07 -1.13 -18.66
C LEU A 18 0.07 0.35 -19.04
N ILE A 19 0.93 1.07 -18.35
CA ILE A 19 1.20 2.50 -18.60
C ILE A 19 1.96 2.71 -19.92
N SER A 20 2.66 1.68 -20.39
CA SER A 20 3.44 1.70 -21.64
C SER A 20 3.50 0.31 -22.27
N ARG A 21 3.76 0.27 -23.58
CA ARG A 21 4.05 -0.96 -24.34
C ARG A 21 5.55 -1.22 -24.50
N ASP A 22 6.40 -0.30 -24.01
CA ASP A 22 7.84 -0.48 -23.97
C ASP A 22 8.24 -1.58 -22.96
N TYR A 23 9.15 -2.47 -23.37
CA TYR A 23 9.56 -3.61 -22.55
C TYR A 23 10.17 -3.18 -21.21
N ASN A 24 11.03 -2.17 -21.21
CA ASN A 24 11.68 -1.69 -19.99
C ASN A 24 10.67 -1.03 -19.05
N ALA A 25 9.74 -0.24 -19.61
CA ALA A 25 8.66 0.35 -18.83
C ALA A 25 7.75 -0.71 -18.19
N ILE A 26 7.36 -1.76 -18.93
CA ILE A 26 6.58 -2.88 -18.39
C ILE A 26 7.35 -3.60 -17.28
N LYS A 27 8.64 -3.87 -17.51
CA LYS A 27 9.51 -4.54 -16.54
C LYS A 27 9.64 -3.74 -15.25
N ASN A 28 9.87 -2.43 -15.35
CA ASN A 28 9.96 -1.54 -14.20
C ASN A 28 8.63 -1.46 -13.43
N MET A 29 7.50 -1.35 -14.15
CA MET A 29 6.17 -1.34 -13.54
C MET A 29 5.91 -2.65 -12.78
N ALA A 30 6.29 -3.80 -13.37
CA ALA A 30 6.19 -5.10 -12.73
C ALA A 30 7.00 -5.17 -11.43
N TYR A 31 8.24 -4.68 -11.42
CA TYR A 31 9.07 -4.65 -10.22
C TYR A 31 8.46 -3.79 -9.12
N VAL A 32 8.02 -2.57 -9.43
CA VAL A 32 7.39 -1.68 -8.44
C VAL A 32 6.12 -2.31 -7.86
N MET A 33 5.27 -2.91 -8.71
CA MET A 33 4.06 -3.59 -8.26
C MET A 33 4.35 -4.80 -7.35
N LEU A 34 5.37 -5.60 -7.68
CA LEU A 34 5.77 -6.74 -6.86
C LEU A 34 6.36 -6.29 -5.52
N ILE A 35 7.16 -5.22 -5.51
CA ILE A 35 7.69 -4.62 -4.26
C ILE A 35 6.55 -4.13 -3.36
N ALA A 36 5.58 -3.40 -3.92
CA ALA A 36 4.40 -2.97 -3.17
C ALA A 36 3.60 -4.17 -2.63
N ALA A 37 3.44 -5.24 -3.42
CA ALA A 37 2.77 -6.46 -2.98
C ALA A 37 3.52 -7.14 -1.81
N MET A 38 4.85 -7.14 -1.84
CA MET A 38 5.68 -7.67 -0.75
C MET A 38 5.51 -6.85 0.54
N PHE A 39 5.43 -5.52 0.46
CA PHE A 39 5.16 -4.69 1.64
C PHE A 39 3.79 -5.00 2.25
N ILE A 40 2.75 -5.14 1.43
CA ILE A 40 1.40 -5.50 1.92
C ILE A 40 1.42 -6.90 2.56
N ALA A 41 2.13 -7.86 1.97
CA ALA A 41 2.26 -9.21 2.52
C ALA A 41 3.03 -9.24 3.85
N LEU A 42 4.12 -8.46 3.94
CA LEU A 42 4.90 -8.31 5.17
C LEU A 42 4.06 -7.65 6.27
N TYR A 43 3.35 -6.58 5.94
CA TYR A 43 2.44 -5.89 6.84
C TYR A 43 1.35 -6.83 7.39
N ALA A 44 0.74 -7.64 6.51
CA ALA A 44 -0.23 -8.65 6.91
C ALA A 44 0.38 -9.68 7.88
N LYS A 45 1.61 -10.13 7.60
CA LYS A 45 2.34 -11.09 8.43
C LYS A 45 2.69 -10.51 9.81
N LEU A 46 3.23 -9.29 9.86
CA LEU A 46 3.63 -8.63 11.10
C LEU A 46 2.46 -8.29 12.02
N ASN A 47 1.26 -8.13 11.45
CA ASN A 47 0.03 -7.85 12.19
C ASN A 47 -0.88 -9.08 12.37
N GLU A 48 -0.42 -10.27 11.98
CA GLU A 48 -1.19 -11.53 12.09
C GLU A 48 -2.58 -11.46 11.42
N ARG A 49 -2.71 -10.70 10.33
CA ARG A 49 -3.98 -10.46 9.63
C ARG A 49 -4.06 -11.19 8.30
N ASN A 50 -5.21 -11.78 8.03
CA ASN A 50 -5.50 -12.42 6.75
C ASN A 50 -6.16 -11.45 5.75
N GLY A 51 -6.02 -11.76 4.45
CA GLY A 51 -6.70 -11.07 3.37
C GLY A 51 -5.92 -9.89 2.78
N PHE A 52 -5.63 -9.93 1.47
CA PHE A 52 -4.81 -8.92 0.80
C PHE A 52 -5.48 -7.54 0.74
N LYS A 53 -6.77 -7.48 0.40
CA LYS A 53 -7.49 -6.21 0.19
C LYS A 53 -7.58 -5.35 1.46
N ILE A 54 -7.95 -5.96 2.59
CA ILE A 54 -8.07 -5.24 3.87
C ILE A 54 -6.70 -4.78 4.37
N ASN A 55 -5.67 -5.61 4.23
CA ASN A 55 -4.31 -5.24 4.62
C ASN A 55 -3.74 -4.14 3.71
N LYS A 56 -4.04 -4.16 2.41
CA LYS A 56 -3.68 -3.06 1.50
C LYS A 56 -4.32 -1.75 1.94
N LEU A 57 -5.60 -1.76 2.28
CA LEU A 57 -6.32 -0.56 2.73
C LEU A 57 -5.74 -0.01 4.03
N LYS A 58 -5.54 -0.86 5.03
CA LYS A 58 -4.98 -0.44 6.31
C LYS A 58 -3.53 0.03 6.19
N PHE A 59 -2.71 -0.65 5.39
CA PHE A 59 -1.35 -0.23 5.10
C PHE A 59 -1.32 1.16 4.46
N LEU A 60 -2.22 1.43 3.50
CA LEU A 60 -2.31 2.74 2.87
C LEU A 60 -2.68 3.83 3.89
N TYR A 61 -3.69 3.61 4.72
CA TYR A 61 -4.10 4.59 5.73
C TYR A 61 -3.01 4.88 6.76
N GLU A 62 -2.32 3.86 7.25
CA GLU A 62 -1.21 4.06 8.18
C GLU A 62 -0.05 4.80 7.52
N LEU A 63 0.29 4.45 6.28
CA LEU A 63 1.34 5.15 5.52
C LEU A 63 0.97 6.62 5.27
N GLU A 64 -0.27 6.90 4.86
CA GLU A 64 -0.76 8.27 4.67
C GLU A 64 -0.71 9.07 5.97
N ALA A 65 -1.11 8.47 7.09
CA ALA A 65 -1.02 9.10 8.41
C ALA A 65 0.42 9.48 8.76
N GLU A 66 1.38 8.57 8.56
CA GLU A 66 2.79 8.84 8.83
C GLU A 66 3.35 9.94 7.91
N LEU A 67 3.00 9.93 6.62
CA LEU A 67 3.41 11.00 5.70
C LEU A 67 2.85 12.37 6.10
N VAL A 68 1.60 12.42 6.58
CA VAL A 68 0.99 13.66 7.06
C VAL A 68 1.66 14.15 8.34
N LYS A 69 2.05 13.26 9.27
CA LYS A 69 2.82 13.64 10.46
C LYS A 69 4.16 14.28 10.07
N GLU A 70 4.87 13.68 9.13
CA GLU A 70 6.13 14.25 8.61
C GLU A 70 5.92 15.64 8.00
N LEU A 71 4.86 15.82 7.19
CA LEU A 71 4.50 17.13 6.64
C LEU A 71 4.23 18.17 7.74
N ILE A 72 3.48 17.81 8.78
CA ILE A 72 3.17 18.69 9.91
C ILE A 72 4.46 19.11 10.62
N ILE A 73 5.39 18.18 10.87
CA ILE A 73 6.69 18.45 11.48
C ILE A 73 7.49 19.43 10.62
N LEU A 74 7.55 19.22 9.31
CA LEU A 74 8.23 20.14 8.37
C LEU A 74 7.63 21.54 8.39
N CYS A 75 6.31 21.64 8.60
CA CYS A 75 5.58 22.91 8.75
C CYS A 75 5.61 23.48 10.19
N LYS A 76 6.38 22.88 11.11
CA LYS A 76 6.47 23.27 12.53
C LYS A 76 5.15 23.21 13.32
N GLY A 77 4.22 22.36 12.89
CA GLY A 77 2.99 22.06 13.64
C GLY A 77 3.19 20.94 14.66
N ASP A 78 2.15 20.65 15.44
CA ASP A 78 2.13 19.51 16.38
C ASP A 78 1.48 18.27 15.72
N PRO A 79 2.24 17.22 15.40
CA PRO A 79 1.70 16.00 14.77
C PRO A 79 0.77 15.21 15.70
N ASN A 80 0.79 15.44 17.02
CA ASN A 80 -0.05 14.70 17.97
C ASN A 80 -1.53 15.05 17.86
N LEU A 81 -1.86 16.24 17.37
CA LEU A 81 -3.24 16.64 17.09
C LEU A 81 -3.89 15.73 16.07
N LEU A 82 -3.10 15.16 15.15
CA LEU A 82 -3.58 14.22 14.14
C LEU A 82 -4.23 12.98 14.78
N ASN A 83 -3.64 12.45 15.85
CA ASN A 83 -4.14 11.25 16.54
C ASN A 83 -5.58 11.45 17.09
N GLN A 84 -5.92 12.67 17.49
CA GLN A 84 -7.27 13.01 17.98
C GLN A 84 -8.33 12.90 16.88
N TYR A 85 -7.96 13.23 15.64
CA TYR A 85 -8.86 13.13 14.47
C TYR A 85 -8.84 11.73 13.82
N PHE A 86 -7.74 10.96 13.98
CA PHE A 86 -7.64 9.60 13.42
C PHE A 86 -8.53 8.59 14.15
N HIS A 87 -8.64 8.66 15.47
CA HIS A 87 -9.54 7.78 16.24
C HIS A 87 -11.03 8.03 15.96
N ALA A 88 -11.38 9.14 15.30
CA ALA A 88 -12.75 9.56 15.08
C ALA A 88 -13.35 9.14 13.72
N GLY A 89 -12.60 8.55 12.78
CA GLY A 89 -13.24 8.21 11.49
C GLY A 89 -12.40 7.68 10.34
N PHE A 90 -11.15 7.22 10.53
CA PHE A 90 -10.40 6.61 9.44
C PHE A 90 -10.14 5.12 9.71
N GLY A 91 -10.88 4.25 9.03
CA GLY A 91 -10.62 2.81 8.98
C GLY A 91 -11.45 1.90 9.89
N GLN A 92 -12.58 2.37 10.43
CA GLN A 92 -13.67 1.50 10.88
C GLN A 92 -14.52 1.05 9.69
#